data_AF-A0A961YIJ9-F1
#
_entry.id   AF-A0A961YIJ9-F1
#
_cell.length_a   1.000
_cell.length_b   1.000
_cell.length_c   1.000
_cell.angle_alpha   90.00
_cell.angle_beta   90.00
_cell.angle_gamma   90.00
#
_symmetry.space_group_name_H-M   'P 1'
#
loop_
_entity.id
_entity.type
_entity.pdbx_description
1 polymer ?
#
loop_
_entity_poly.entity_id
_entity_poly.type
_entity_poly.pdbx_seq_one_letter_code
_entity_poly.pdbx_strand_id
1 'polypeptide(L)' 'CIPPVDEAPAPHFALLAKIAGRLGLKSLSMGMSSDFETAIAFGATDVRVGSAIFGTRPPLVQAAHS' A
#
# COMPACT_ATOMS: atom_id res chain seq x y z
N CYS A 1 -1.64 4.88 1.59
CA CYS A 1 -2.22 4.10 2.69
C CYS A 1 -1.64 2.69 2.67
N ILE A 2 -1.18 2.21 3.82
CA ILE A 2 -0.82 0.82 4.08
C ILE A 2 -1.73 0.37 5.23
N PRO A 3 -2.76 -0.45 4.95
CA PRO A 3 -3.63 -1.06 5.95
C PRO A 3 -2.86 -1.86 7.01
N PRO A 4 -3.37 -1.99 8.25
CA PRO A 4 -2.90 -3.01 9.18
C PRO A 4 -2.99 -4.41 8.54
N VAL A 5 -2.01 -5.27 8.83
CA VAL A 5 -1.86 -6.59 8.17
C VAL A 5 -3.06 -7.51 8.44
N ASP A 6 -3.64 -7.42 9.63
CA ASP A 6 -4.69 -8.32 10.10
C ASP A 6 -6.11 -7.75 9.87
N GLU A 7 -6.23 -6.69 9.07
CA GLU A 7 -7.50 -6.03 8.79
C GLU A 7 -7.82 -6.04 7.30
N ALA A 8 -9.12 -6.00 6.97
CA ALA A 8 -9.54 -5.82 5.60
C ALA A 8 -9.07 -4.44 5.07
N PRO A 9 -8.47 -4.37 3.87
CA PRO A 9 -7.89 -3.11 3.36
C PRO A 9 -8.95 -2.12 2.84
N ALA A 10 -10.12 -2.61 2.41
CA ALA A 10 -11.15 -1.83 1.75
C ALA A 10 -11.68 -0.63 2.56
N PRO A 11 -12.02 -0.76 3.87
CA PRO A 11 -12.45 0.39 4.68
C PRO A 11 -11.40 1.51 4.74
N HIS A 12 -10.12 1.15 4.78
CA HIS A 12 -9.02 2.11 4.87
C HIS A 12 -8.80 2.85 3.56
N PHE A 13 -8.92 2.16 2.42
CA PHE A 13 -8.89 2.79 1.10
C PHE A 13 -10.09 3.70 0.87
N ALA A 14 -11.29 3.27 1.26
CA ALA A 14 -12.49 4.10 1.18
C ALA A 14 -12.36 5.39 2.01
N LEU A 15 -11.83 5.28 3.23
CA LEU A 15 -11.59 6.44 4.09
C LEU A 15 -10.55 7.39 3.49
N LEU A 16 -9.44 6.86 2.96
CA LEU A 16 -8.42 7.69 2.31
C LEU A 16 -8.99 8.42 1.08
N ALA A 17 -9.73 7.72 0.22
CA ALA A 17 -10.37 8.31 -0.96
C ALA A 17 -11.34 9.43 -0.57
N LYS A 18 -12.15 9.21 0.48
CA LYS A 18 -13.06 10.23 1.03
C LYS A 18 -12.29 11.46 1.53
N ILE A 19 -11.19 11.28 2.26
CA ILE A 19 -10.38 12.40 2.76
C ILE A 19 -9.73 13.16 1.59
N ALA A 20 -9.13 12.45 0.63
CA ALA A 20 -8.54 13.07 -0.55
C ALA A 20 -9.56 13.90 -1.35
N GLY A 21 -10.77 13.36 -1.54
CA GLY A 21 -11.87 14.08 -2.19
C GLY A 21 -12.25 15.36 -1.45
N ARG A 22 -12.29 15.34 -0.11
CA ARG A 22 -12.56 16.55 0.71
C ARG A 22 -11.46 17.59 0.62
N LEU A 23 -10.22 17.18 0.36
CA LEU A 23 -9.06 18.05 0.26
C LEU A 23 -8.74 18.45 -1.19
N GLY A 24 -9.51 17.98 -2.18
CA GLY A 24 -9.25 18.24 -3.60
C GLY A 24 -7.97 17.60 -4.14
N LEU A 25 -7.46 16.57 -3.46
CA LEU A 25 -6.27 15.84 -3.88
C LEU A 25 -6.65 14.85 -4.99
N LYS A 26 -5.87 14.85 -6.08
CA LYS A 26 -6.10 13.98 -7.24
C LYS A 26 -5.38 12.64 -7.17
N SER A 27 -4.35 12.55 -6.33
CA SER A 27 -3.50 11.36 -6.22
C SER A 27 -3.82 10.56 -4.97
N LEU A 28 -3.92 9.24 -5.15
CA LEU A 28 -4.14 8.26 -4.12
C LEU A 28 -3.05 7.19 -4.18
N SER A 29 -1.99 7.39 -3.39
CA SER A 29 -0.96 6.37 -3.21
C SER A 29 -1.39 5.38 -2.14
N MET A 30 -1.92 4.23 -2.56
CA MET A 30 -2.42 3.17 -1.67
C MET A 30 -2.35 1.80 -2.36
N GLY A 31 -2.29 0.73 -1.58
CA GLY A 31 -2.06 -0.63 -2.10
C GLY A 31 -0.57 -1.03 -2.17
N MET A 32 -0.29 -2.21 -1.68
CA MET A 32 0.97 -2.94 -1.64
C MET A 32 0.83 -4.26 -2.44
N SER A 33 1.87 -5.09 -2.48
CA SER A 33 1.89 -6.34 -3.26
C SER A 33 0.73 -7.31 -3.01
N SER A 34 0.10 -7.30 -1.83
CA SER A 34 -0.99 -8.23 -1.48
C SER A 34 -2.40 -7.67 -1.68
N ASP A 35 -2.55 -6.37 -1.94
CA ASP A 35 -3.87 -5.70 -1.93
C ASP A 35 -4.01 -4.61 -3.01
N PHE A 36 -3.07 -4.50 -3.95
CA PHE A 36 -3.10 -3.47 -4.99
C PHE A 36 -4.34 -3.54 -5.89
N GLU A 37 -4.90 -4.74 -6.16
CA GLU A 37 -6.13 -4.87 -6.96
C GLU A 37 -7.33 -4.25 -6.23
N THR A 38 -7.43 -4.46 -4.91
CA THR A 38 -8.45 -3.79 -4.09
C THR A 38 -8.20 -2.30 -4.09
N ALA A 39 -6.95 -1.84 -3.93
CA ALA A 39 -6.62 -0.43 -3.97
C ALA A 39 -7.05 0.25 -5.29
N ILE A 40 -6.84 -0.42 -6.44
CA ILE A 40 -7.29 0.05 -7.75
C ILE A 40 -8.81 0.19 -7.80
N ALA A 41 -9.56 -0.79 -7.29
CA ALA A 41 -11.03 -0.73 -7.22
C ALA A 41 -11.54 0.46 -6.37
N PHE A 42 -10.73 0.95 -5.43
CA PHE A 42 -10.99 2.13 -4.61
C PHE A 42 -10.35 3.43 -5.14
N GLY A 43 -9.80 3.42 -6.35
CA GLY A 43 -9.32 4.62 -7.05
C GLY A 43 -7.85 4.96 -6.83
N ALA A 44 -7.00 4.00 -6.45
CA ALA A 44 -5.56 4.24 -6.36
C ALA A 44 -5.00 4.74 -7.70
N THR A 45 -4.20 5.82 -7.64
CA THR A 45 -3.42 6.30 -8.79
C THR A 45 -2.01 5.74 -8.79
N ASP A 46 -1.51 5.37 -7.60
CA ASP A 46 -0.16 4.88 -7.39
C ASP A 46 -0.19 3.68 -6.44
N VAL A 47 0.28 2.52 -6.92
CA VAL A 47 0.43 1.29 -6.14
C VAL A 47 1.91 0.98 -5.92
N ARG A 48 2.25 0.33 -4.81
CA ARG A 48 3.64 0.03 -4.43
C ARG A 48 3.85 -1.48 -4.42
N VAL A 49 4.37 -2.03 -5.52
CA VAL A 49 4.53 -3.48 -5.69
C VAL A 49 6.00 -3.86 -5.57
N GLY A 50 6.33 -4.65 -4.55
CA GLY A 50 7.68 -5.15 -4.28
C GLY A 50 7.75 -6.67 -4.45
N SER A 51 7.29 -7.42 -3.46
CA SER A 51 7.46 -8.88 -3.41
C SER A 51 6.79 -9.64 -4.55
N ALA A 52 5.68 -9.13 -5.07
CA ALA A 52 5.04 -9.73 -6.24
C ALA A 52 5.86 -9.59 -7.54
N ILE A 53 6.80 -8.63 -7.61
CA ILE A 53 7.72 -8.45 -8.75
C ILE A 53 9.08 -9.10 -8.47
N PHE A 54 9.65 -8.84 -7.30
CA PHE A 54 11.04 -9.18 -6.97
C PHE A 54 11.20 -10.40 -6.06
N GLY A 55 10.10 -10.98 -5.58
CA GLY A 55 10.12 -12.06 -4.59
C GLY A 55 10.35 -11.60 -3.15
N THR A 56 10.56 -12.55 -2.25
CA THR A 56 10.73 -12.29 -0.81
C THR A 56 11.96 -11.43 -0.53
N ARG A 57 11.83 -10.45 0.37
CA ARG A 57 12.96 -9.64 0.81
C ARG A 57 13.97 -10.53 1.56
N PRO A 58 15.27 -10.52 1.19
CA PRO A 58 16.27 -11.23 1.97
C PRO A 58 16.37 -10.65 3.39
N PRO A 59 16.74 -11.46 4.39
CA PRO A 59 16.94 -10.97 5.75
C PRO A 59 18.01 -9.89 5.74
N LEU A 60 17.86 -8.88 6.61
CA LEU A 60 18.93 -7.90 6.81
C LEU A 60 20.16 -8.65 7.32
N VAL A 61 21.22 -8.67 6.53
CA VAL A 61 22.53 -9.10 7.02
C VAL A 61 22.98 -7.98 7.94
N GLN A 62 22.92 -8.24 9.25
CA GLN A 62 23.48 -7.33 10.23
C GLN A 62 24.97 -7.24 9.90
N ALA A 63 25.42 -6.08 9.42
CA ALA A 63 26.84 -5.85 9.23
C ALA A 63 27.50 -6.11 10.57
N ALA A 64 28.32 -7.15 10.64
CA ALA A 64 29.11 -7.47 11.81
C ALA A 64 30.05 -6.29 12.03
N HIS A 65 29.62 -5.33 12.84
CA HIS A 65 30.51 -4.35 13.44
C HIS A 65 31.37 -5.12 14.45
N SER A 66 32.54 -5.55 13.96
CA SER A 66 33.70 -5.89 14.80
C SER A 66 34.46 -4.61 15.13
#